data_AF-A0A956KW49-F1
#
_entry.id   AF-A0A956KW49-F1
#
_cell.length_a   1.000
_cell.length_b   1.000
_cell.length_c   1.000
_cell.angle_alpha   90.00
_cell.angle_beta   90.00
_cell.angle_gamma   90.00
#
_symmetry.space_group_name_H-M   'P 1'
#
loop_
_entity.id
_entity.type
_entity.pdbx_description
1 polymer ?
#
loop_
_entity_poly.entity_id
_entity_poly.type
_entity_poly.pdbx_seq_one_letter_code
_entity_poly.pdbx_strand_id
1 'polypeptide(L)'
;MSRLLLTVALLLPLAACDEPEEPPPTVVDKSADEAATLTADIACDYVARCGLIEVSCADCAEGEACGGCSVEVHPVEPDACVDDLRPDLEVGFGCQSLTAEEEALVDECLAALPTAECPSVELVQDWADGGGGDDPRKALAACDALEEIRYRCYDYGQTDANPGAPAEPSPG
;
A
#
# COMPACT_ATOMS: atom_id res chain seq x y z
N MET A 1 50.98 -42.85 30.58
CA MET A 1 50.32 -42.32 29.37
C MET A 1 49.03 -41.65 29.82
N SER A 2 48.92 -40.33 29.73
CA SER A 2 47.66 -39.65 29.44
C SER A 2 47.93 -38.16 29.28
N ARG A 3 47.69 -37.70 28.06
CA ARG A 3 47.73 -36.31 27.61
C ARG A 3 46.60 -35.56 28.32
N LEU A 4 46.89 -34.50 29.05
CA LEU A 4 45.87 -33.49 29.35
C LEU A 4 45.98 -32.40 28.29
N LEU A 5 44.92 -32.32 27.50
CA LEU A 5 44.72 -31.41 26.39
C LEU A 5 44.69 -29.96 26.89
N LEU A 6 45.43 -29.14 26.15
CA LEU A 6 45.41 -27.68 26.18
C LEU A 6 44.11 -27.21 25.52
N THR A 7 43.07 -26.90 26.30
CA THR A 7 41.85 -26.28 25.76
C THR A 7 42.04 -24.77 25.74
N VAL A 8 42.60 -24.25 24.65
CA VAL A 8 42.52 -22.82 24.32
C VAL A 8 41.08 -22.58 23.88
N ALA A 9 40.24 -22.16 24.81
CA ALA A 9 38.92 -21.62 24.49
C ALA A 9 39.14 -20.25 23.82
N LEU A 10 39.10 -20.25 22.49
CA LEU A 10 38.97 -19.04 21.69
C LEU A 10 37.66 -18.34 22.09
N LEU A 11 37.79 -17.28 22.89
CA LEU A 11 36.80 -16.22 23.03
C LEU A 11 36.79 -15.43 21.72
N LEU A 12 36.03 -15.91 20.75
CA LEU A 12 35.59 -15.09 19.62
C LEU A 12 34.63 -14.03 20.17
N PRO A 13 34.88 -12.73 19.99
CA PRO A 13 33.83 -11.74 20.19
C PRO A 13 32.78 -12.01 19.12
N LEU A 14 31.60 -12.45 19.54
CA LEU A 14 30.38 -12.24 18.77
C LEU A 14 30.23 -10.72 18.69
N ALA A 15 30.83 -10.12 17.66
CA ALA A 15 30.33 -8.85 17.16
C ALA A 15 28.87 -9.16 16.85
N ALA A 16 27.97 -8.66 17.71
CA ALA A 16 26.60 -8.47 17.33
C ALA A 16 26.67 -7.78 15.97
N CYS A 17 26.15 -8.46 14.96
CA CYS A 17 25.91 -7.85 13.67
C CYS A 17 24.91 -6.73 13.95
N ASP A 18 25.41 -5.53 14.21
CA ASP A 18 24.70 -4.28 13.94
C ASP A 18 24.45 -4.33 12.43
N GLU A 19 23.37 -4.99 12.01
CA GLU A 19 22.78 -4.70 10.71
C GLU A 19 22.44 -3.21 10.77
N PRO A 20 23.01 -2.37 9.88
CA PRO A 20 22.65 -0.97 9.87
C PRO A 20 21.15 -0.91 9.59
N GLU A 21 20.37 -0.41 10.56
CA GLU A 21 18.96 -0.09 10.35
C GLU A 21 18.90 0.78 9.09
N GLU A 22 18.29 0.25 8.03
CA GLU A 22 18.08 1.03 6.82
C GLU A 22 17.26 2.27 7.20
N PRO A 23 17.60 3.45 6.63
CA PRO A 23 16.83 4.65 6.91
C PRO A 23 15.36 4.41 6.53
N PRO A 24 14.41 5.04 7.24
CA PRO A 24 13.00 4.90 6.92
C PRO A 24 12.75 5.32 5.46
N PRO A 25 11.78 4.67 4.78
CA PRO A 25 11.41 5.04 3.42
C PRO A 25 10.96 6.51 3.38
N THR A 26 11.33 7.23 2.32
CA THR A 26 10.94 8.63 2.15
C THR A 26 10.72 8.97 0.68
N VAL A 27 9.73 9.82 0.38
CA VAL A 27 9.47 10.38 -0.96
C VAL A 27 10.09 11.77 -1.17
N VAL A 28 10.69 12.35 -0.14
CA VAL A 28 11.30 13.68 -0.20
C VAL A 28 12.42 13.71 -1.25
N ASP A 29 12.43 14.78 -2.06
CA ASP A 29 13.39 15.02 -3.15
C ASP A 29 13.43 13.91 -4.23
N LYS A 30 12.43 13.01 -4.26
CA LYS A 30 12.30 11.99 -5.30
C LYS A 30 11.53 12.52 -6.50
N SER A 31 11.86 11.99 -7.67
CA SER A 31 11.00 12.14 -8.84
C SER A 31 9.69 11.38 -8.66
N ALA A 32 8.67 11.71 -9.47
CA ALA A 32 7.39 11.02 -9.43
C ALA A 32 7.50 9.51 -9.67
N ASP A 33 8.37 9.08 -10.60
CA ASP A 33 8.65 7.67 -10.89
C ASP A 33 9.31 6.96 -9.70
N GLU A 34 10.28 7.60 -9.04
CA GLU A 34 10.94 7.05 -7.85
C GLU A 34 10.01 6.98 -6.65
N ALA A 35 9.17 8.00 -6.44
CA ALA A 35 8.17 8.01 -5.37
C ALA A 35 7.07 6.96 -5.61
N ALA A 36 6.61 6.83 -6.86
CA ALA A 36 5.62 5.83 -7.26
C ALA A 36 6.15 4.41 -7.12
N THR A 37 7.39 4.15 -7.57
CA THR A 37 8.04 2.84 -7.43
C THR A 37 8.18 2.47 -5.95
N LEU A 38 8.75 3.35 -5.13
CA LEU A 38 8.90 3.12 -3.69
C LEU A 38 7.55 2.82 -3.01
N THR A 39 6.54 3.62 -3.33
CA THR A 39 5.21 3.48 -2.74
C THR A 39 4.54 2.18 -3.18
N ALA A 40 4.63 1.85 -4.47
CA ALA A 40 4.07 0.62 -5.02
C ALA A 40 4.74 -0.62 -4.41
N ASP A 41 6.07 -0.64 -4.32
CA ASP A 41 6.81 -1.78 -3.76
C ASP A 41 6.36 -2.05 -2.31
N ILE A 42 6.34 -1.03 -1.45
CA ILE A 42 5.96 -1.18 -0.04
C ILE A 42 4.47 -1.55 0.11
N ALA A 43 3.58 -0.90 -0.65
CA ALA A 43 2.16 -1.21 -0.59
C ALA A 43 1.85 -2.62 -1.10
N CYS A 44 2.50 -3.04 -2.18
CA CYS A 44 2.31 -4.36 -2.77
C CYS A 44 2.93 -5.47 -1.93
N ASP A 45 4.03 -5.22 -1.22
CA ASP A 45 4.54 -6.15 -0.20
C ASP A 45 3.55 -6.35 0.95
N TYR A 46 2.91 -5.27 1.40
CA TYR A 46 1.85 -5.36 2.40
C TYR A 46 0.66 -6.19 1.89
N VAL A 47 0.18 -5.91 0.67
CA VAL A 47 -0.96 -6.63 0.07
C VAL A 47 -0.59 -8.08 -0.23
N ALA A 48 0.62 -8.39 -0.68
CA ALA A 48 1.07 -9.76 -0.89
C ALA A 48 1.14 -10.54 0.43
N ARG A 49 1.54 -9.88 1.53
CA ARG A 49 1.54 -10.46 2.88
C ARG A 49 0.14 -10.72 3.42
N CYS A 50 -0.79 -9.78 3.23
CA CYS A 50 -2.11 -9.83 3.85
C CYS A 50 -3.21 -10.44 2.96
N GLY A 51 -2.98 -10.48 1.64
CA GLY A 51 -3.97 -10.81 0.63
C GLY A 51 -5.00 -9.70 0.43
N LEU A 52 -5.75 -9.79 -0.67
CA LEU A 52 -6.93 -8.97 -0.92
C LEU A 52 -8.15 -9.66 -0.32
N ILE A 53 -8.84 -9.01 0.61
CA ILE A 53 -10.00 -9.57 1.30
C ILE A 53 -11.29 -9.14 0.59
N GLU A 54 -11.93 -10.08 -0.09
CA GLU A 54 -13.20 -9.90 -0.77
C GLU A 54 -14.36 -10.31 0.13
N VAL A 55 -15.43 -9.51 0.13
CA VAL A 55 -16.68 -9.77 0.86
C VAL A 55 -17.79 -9.90 -0.17
N SER A 56 -18.45 -11.05 -0.17
CA SER A 56 -19.62 -11.32 -1.01
C SER A 56 -20.83 -11.59 -0.12
N CYS A 57 -21.87 -10.77 -0.22
CA CYS A 57 -23.12 -10.95 0.53
C CYS A 57 -24.23 -11.39 -0.42
N ALA A 58 -25.07 -12.34 0.01
CA ALA A 58 -26.20 -12.76 -0.80
C ALA A 58 -27.23 -11.63 -0.90
N ASP A 59 -27.63 -11.28 -2.13
CA ASP A 59 -28.74 -10.36 -2.36
C ASP A 59 -30.05 -11.00 -1.90
N CYS A 60 -30.77 -10.31 -1.02
CA CYS A 60 -32.06 -10.77 -0.55
C CYS A 60 -33.20 -9.81 -0.85
N ALA A 61 -34.29 -10.38 -1.34
CA ALA A 61 -35.58 -9.73 -1.24
C ALA A 61 -36.04 -9.68 0.23
N GLU A 62 -36.77 -8.62 0.61
CA GLU A 62 -37.31 -8.47 1.95
C GLU A 62 -38.14 -9.70 2.37
N GLY A 63 -37.76 -10.35 3.49
CA GLY A 63 -38.56 -11.40 4.13
C GLY A 63 -37.97 -12.82 4.12
N GLU A 64 -36.80 -13.05 3.51
CA GLU A 64 -36.09 -14.34 3.58
C GLU A 64 -34.90 -14.31 4.55
N ALA A 65 -34.60 -15.46 5.15
CA ALA A 65 -33.37 -15.66 5.89
C ALA A 65 -32.21 -15.73 4.89
N CYS A 66 -31.56 -14.60 4.66
CA CYS A 66 -30.40 -14.49 3.81
C CYS A 66 -29.29 -15.46 4.23
N GLY A 67 -28.64 -16.08 3.24
CA GLY A 67 -27.29 -16.59 3.46
C GLY A 67 -26.42 -15.40 3.85
N GLY A 68 -25.67 -15.53 4.95
CA GLY A 68 -24.78 -14.45 5.43
C GLY A 68 -23.71 -14.06 4.41
N CYS A 69 -22.90 -13.07 4.75
CA CYS A 69 -21.77 -12.72 3.90
C CYS A 69 -20.73 -13.85 3.92
N SER A 70 -19.94 -13.98 2.85
CA SER A 70 -18.74 -14.81 2.81
C SER A 70 -17.53 -13.94 2.58
N VAL A 71 -16.45 -14.24 3.29
CA VAL A 71 -15.16 -13.57 3.18
C VAL A 71 -14.13 -14.50 2.59
N GLU A 72 -13.46 -14.07 1.53
CA GLU A 72 -12.37 -14.78 0.88
C GLU A 72 -11.10 -13.92 0.86
N VAL A 73 -9.94 -14.57 1.00
CA VAL A 73 -8.63 -13.91 0.92
C VAL A 73 -7.94 -14.37 -0.35
N HIS A 74 -7.70 -13.44 -1.27
CA HIS A 74 -7.04 -13.70 -2.54
C HIS A 74 -5.54 -13.38 -2.41
N PRO A 75 -4.65 -14.33 -2.76
CA PRO A 75 -3.23 -14.05 -2.80
C PRO A 75 -2.92 -13.06 -3.92
N VAL A 76 -1.92 -12.21 -3.68
CA VAL A 76 -1.43 -11.23 -4.64
C VAL A 76 0.05 -11.45 -4.85
N GLU A 77 0.46 -11.51 -6.11
CA GLU A 77 1.87 -11.53 -6.48
C GLU A 77 2.41 -10.08 -6.46
N PRO A 78 3.48 -9.79 -5.69
CA PRO A 78 4.02 -8.44 -5.54
C PRO A 78 4.31 -7.76 -6.89
N ASP A 79 5.02 -8.44 -7.79
CA ASP A 79 5.41 -7.88 -9.09
C ASP A 79 4.20 -7.48 -9.94
N ALA A 80 3.15 -8.31 -9.94
CA ALA A 80 1.92 -8.02 -10.67
C ALA A 80 1.17 -6.83 -10.07
N CYS A 81 1.14 -6.73 -8.73
CA CYS A 81 0.58 -5.58 -8.05
C CYS A 81 1.34 -4.29 -8.38
N VAL A 82 2.66 -4.32 -8.39
CA VAL A 82 3.49 -3.14 -8.72
C VAL A 82 3.25 -2.68 -10.15
N ASP A 83 3.21 -3.62 -11.10
CA ASP A 83 2.95 -3.30 -12.51
C ASP A 83 1.57 -2.65 -12.72
N ASP A 84 0.57 -3.05 -11.95
CA ASP A 84 -0.78 -2.48 -12.01
C ASP A 84 -0.88 -1.13 -11.25
N LEU A 85 -0.26 -1.00 -10.08
CA LEU A 85 -0.42 0.15 -9.19
C LEU A 85 0.53 1.32 -9.50
N ARG A 86 1.78 1.03 -9.87
CA ARG A 86 2.82 2.07 -10.09
C ARG A 86 2.39 3.12 -11.11
N PRO A 87 1.81 2.79 -12.29
CA PRO A 87 1.44 3.80 -13.28
C PRO A 87 0.45 4.84 -12.74
N ASP A 88 -0.53 4.41 -11.95
CA ASP A 88 -1.51 5.31 -11.35
C ASP A 88 -0.88 6.23 -10.30
N LEU A 89 0.04 5.68 -9.50
CA LEU A 89 0.82 6.46 -8.53
C LEU A 89 1.76 7.47 -9.21
N GLU A 90 2.42 7.08 -10.30
CA GLU A 90 3.30 7.96 -11.07
C GLU A 90 2.54 9.17 -11.61
N VAL A 91 1.32 8.94 -12.12
CA VAL A 91 0.42 10.03 -12.52
C VAL A 91 0.05 10.91 -11.33
N GLY A 92 -0.33 10.32 -10.18
CA GLY A 92 -0.70 11.07 -8.97
C GLY A 92 0.43 11.95 -8.40
N PHE A 93 1.64 11.41 -8.31
CA PHE A 93 2.84 12.12 -7.86
C PHE A 93 3.37 13.13 -8.89
N GLY A 94 3.23 12.85 -10.19
CA GLY A 94 3.78 13.68 -11.27
C GLY A 94 2.91 14.87 -11.68
N CYS A 95 1.64 14.84 -11.33
CA CYS A 95 0.63 15.82 -11.75
C CYS A 95 0.71 17.15 -11.00
N GLN A 96 1.03 17.14 -9.71
CA GLN A 96 1.36 18.32 -8.92
C GLN A 96 2.44 17.97 -7.90
N SER A 97 3.35 18.91 -7.64
CA SER A 97 4.32 18.77 -6.55
C SER A 97 3.61 18.59 -5.22
N LEU A 98 4.10 17.66 -4.41
CA LEU A 98 3.62 17.50 -3.05
C LEU A 98 4.04 18.70 -2.20
N THR A 99 3.17 19.06 -1.28
CA THR A 99 3.51 19.91 -0.14
C THR A 99 4.31 19.10 0.88
N ALA A 100 5.10 19.79 1.71
CA ALA A 100 5.87 19.14 2.78
C ALA A 100 4.99 18.34 3.77
N GLU A 101 3.71 18.74 3.93
CA GLU A 101 2.75 18.00 4.76
C GLU A 101 2.32 16.71 4.08
N GLU A 102 2.02 16.73 2.78
CA GLU A 102 1.71 15.52 2.00
C GLU A 102 2.90 14.56 1.94
N GLU A 103 4.13 15.06 1.75
CA GLU A 103 5.35 14.24 1.79
C GLU A 103 5.48 13.53 3.14
N ALA A 104 5.27 14.25 4.25
CA ALA A 104 5.35 13.67 5.59
C ALA A 104 4.28 12.60 5.84
N LEU A 105 3.05 12.81 5.34
CA LEU A 105 1.97 11.82 5.46
C LEU A 105 2.25 10.56 4.63
N VAL A 106 2.78 10.72 3.42
CA VAL A 106 3.20 9.58 2.59
C VAL A 106 4.32 8.81 3.30
N ASP A 107 5.35 9.49 3.81
CA ASP A 107 6.45 8.86 4.54
C ASP A 107 5.95 8.12 5.80
N GLU A 108 4.99 8.69 6.53
CA GLU A 108 4.36 8.04 7.69
C GLU A 108 3.61 6.75 7.28
N CYS A 109 2.85 6.79 6.17
CA CYS A 109 2.21 5.59 5.61
C CYS A 109 3.24 4.52 5.25
N LEU A 110 4.28 4.87 4.50
CA LEU A 110 5.31 3.94 4.03
C LEU A 110 6.07 3.31 5.20
N ALA A 111 6.30 4.05 6.28
CA ALA A 111 6.93 3.53 7.48
C ALA A 111 6.01 2.57 8.28
N ALA A 112 4.69 2.76 8.22
CA ALA A 112 3.73 1.95 8.97
C ALA A 112 3.44 0.59 8.30
N LEU A 113 3.33 0.56 6.97
CA LEU A 113 2.89 -0.63 6.20
C LEU A 113 3.69 -1.93 6.47
N PRO A 114 5.04 -1.91 6.59
CA PRO A 114 5.81 -3.13 6.85
C PRO A 114 5.45 -3.81 8.18
N THR A 115 4.96 -3.06 9.16
CA THR A 115 4.64 -3.57 10.51
C THR A 115 3.14 -3.65 10.79
N ALA A 116 2.30 -3.15 9.88
CA ALA A 116 0.86 -3.15 10.04
C ALA A 116 0.29 -4.57 10.16
N GLU A 117 -0.73 -4.74 11.00
CA GLU A 117 -1.41 -6.02 11.16
C GLU A 117 -2.34 -6.29 9.98
N CYS A 118 -2.35 -7.52 9.48
CA CYS A 118 -3.31 -7.91 8.45
C CYS A 118 -4.72 -8.03 9.06
N PRO A 119 -5.77 -7.56 8.38
CA PRO A 119 -7.13 -7.72 8.87
C PRO A 119 -7.48 -9.21 8.98
N SER A 120 -8.05 -9.62 10.12
CA SER A 120 -8.48 -11.00 10.29
C SER A 120 -9.80 -11.26 9.56
N VAL A 121 -9.93 -12.44 8.96
CA VAL A 121 -11.16 -12.88 8.28
C VAL A 121 -12.37 -12.82 9.22
N GLU A 122 -12.20 -13.19 10.48
CA GLU A 122 -13.27 -13.16 11.49
C GLU A 122 -13.77 -11.73 11.74
N LEU A 123 -12.86 -10.77 11.86
CA LEU A 123 -13.22 -9.36 12.06
C LEU A 123 -13.94 -8.79 10.84
N VAL A 124 -13.48 -9.13 9.62
CA VAL A 124 -14.12 -8.71 8.37
C VAL A 124 -15.50 -9.33 8.23
N GLN A 125 -15.66 -10.60 8.59
CA GLN A 125 -16.93 -11.31 8.55
C GLN A 125 -17.95 -10.70 9.52
N ASP A 126 -17.54 -10.44 10.77
CA ASP A 126 -18.40 -9.79 11.78
C ASP A 126 -18.85 -8.40 11.33
N TRP A 127 -17.92 -7.60 10.76
CA TRP A 127 -18.24 -6.31 10.17
C TRP A 127 -19.25 -6.44 9.02
N ALA A 128 -19.04 -7.38 8.08
CA ALA A 128 -19.90 -7.61 6.93
C ALA A 128 -21.31 -8.03 7.33
N ASP A 129 -21.44 -8.82 8.41
CA ASP A 129 -22.72 -9.27 8.96
C ASP A 129 -23.42 -8.18 9.82
N GLY A 130 -22.87 -6.97 9.89
CA GLY A 130 -23.49 -5.82 10.54
C GLY A 130 -23.02 -5.53 11.97
N GLY A 131 -21.84 -6.03 12.36
CA GLY A 131 -21.21 -5.78 13.66
C GLY A 131 -20.95 -4.29 13.96
N GLY A 132 -20.96 -3.43 12.94
CA GLY A 132 -20.75 -1.98 13.04
C GLY A 132 -19.27 -1.60 13.18
N GLY A 133 -19.00 -0.30 13.28
CA GLY A 133 -17.63 0.23 13.29
C GLY A 133 -17.07 0.51 11.89
N ASP A 134 -15.78 0.85 11.83
CA ASP A 134 -15.06 1.11 10.59
C ASP A 134 -14.74 -0.22 9.86
N ASP A 135 -14.71 -0.19 8.53
CA ASP A 135 -14.33 -1.36 7.73
C ASP A 135 -12.88 -1.76 8.07
N PRO A 136 -12.64 -2.96 8.61
CA PRO A 136 -11.31 -3.41 9.01
C PRO A 136 -10.35 -3.57 7.81
N ARG A 137 -10.86 -3.55 6.57
CA ARG A 137 -10.06 -3.57 5.33
C ARG A 137 -9.67 -2.16 4.87
N LYS A 138 -10.22 -1.11 5.47
CA LYS A 138 -9.87 0.27 5.11
C LYS A 138 -8.36 0.48 5.29
N ALA A 139 -7.76 1.27 4.40
CA ALA A 139 -6.36 1.66 4.50
C ALA A 139 -6.06 2.27 5.88
N LEU A 140 -4.80 2.14 6.32
CA LEU A 140 -4.33 2.82 7.53
C LEU A 140 -4.61 4.32 7.39
N ALA A 141 -5.01 5.00 8.47
CA ALA A 141 -5.27 6.44 8.44
C ALA A 141 -4.05 7.24 7.95
N ALA A 142 -2.83 6.77 8.23
CA ALA A 142 -1.59 7.36 7.70
C ALA A 142 -1.53 7.35 6.16
N CYS A 143 -2.22 6.40 5.52
CA CYS A 143 -2.24 6.22 4.07
C CYS A 143 -3.38 6.94 3.35
N ASP A 144 -4.27 7.64 4.06
CA ASP A 144 -5.38 8.40 3.45
C ASP A 144 -4.86 9.42 2.40
N ALA A 145 -3.67 9.99 2.64
CA ALA A 145 -3.03 10.92 1.70
C ALA A 145 -2.70 10.28 0.33
N LEU A 146 -2.40 8.97 0.28
CA LEU A 146 -2.11 8.28 -0.97
C LEU A 146 -3.34 8.14 -1.85
N GLU A 147 -4.53 7.94 -1.27
CA GLU A 147 -5.78 7.92 -2.03
C GLU A 147 -6.06 9.28 -2.65
N GLU A 148 -5.91 10.36 -1.88
CA GLU A 148 -6.06 11.73 -2.37
C GLU A 148 -5.06 12.03 -3.51
N ILE A 149 -3.79 11.68 -3.34
CA ILE A 149 -2.76 11.86 -4.37
C ILE A 149 -3.11 11.10 -5.65
N ARG A 150 -3.59 9.85 -5.53
CA ARG A 150 -4.01 9.02 -6.68
C ARG A 150 -5.18 9.67 -7.43
N TYR A 151 -6.19 10.16 -6.72
CA TYR A 151 -7.41 10.68 -7.35
C TYR A 151 -7.33 12.14 -7.78
N ARG A 152 -6.39 12.92 -7.23
CA ARG A 152 -6.24 14.36 -7.50
C ARG A 152 -6.24 14.70 -8.98
N CYS A 153 -5.67 13.85 -9.82
CA CYS A 153 -5.53 14.11 -11.25
C CYS A 153 -6.75 13.65 -12.08
N TYR A 154 -7.53 12.73 -11.54
CA TYR A 154 -8.76 12.24 -12.16
C TYR A 154 -9.97 13.11 -11.76
N ASP A 155 -9.98 13.68 -10.56
CA ASP A 155 -11.09 14.51 -10.06
C ASP A 155 -10.89 16.01 -10.34
N TYR A 156 -9.65 16.54 -10.28
CA TYR A 156 -9.35 17.93 -10.64
C TYR A 156 -8.92 18.12 -12.11
N GLY A 157 -8.83 17.04 -12.89
CA GLY A 157 -8.52 17.05 -14.33
C GLY A 157 -9.67 17.49 -15.25
N GLN A 158 -10.87 17.73 -14.72
CA GLN A 158 -11.99 18.29 -15.50
C GLN A 158 -12.08 19.83 -15.48
N THR A 159 -11.05 20.53 -14.99
CA THR A 159 -10.97 21.99 -15.14
C THR A 159 -9.77 22.39 -16.00
N ASP A 160 -10.05 22.63 -17.29
CA ASP A 160 -9.34 23.58 -18.17
C ASP A 160 -7.87 23.32 -18.57
N ALA A 161 -7.56 22.14 -19.11
CA ALA A 161 -6.34 21.96 -19.91
C ALA A 161 -6.60 21.20 -21.21
N ASN A 162 -7.15 21.91 -22.20
CA ASN A 162 -7.01 21.54 -23.61
C ASN A 162 -6.09 22.56 -24.30
N PRO A 163 -4.75 22.53 -24.10
CA PRO A 163 -3.86 23.36 -24.87
C PRO A 163 -3.55 22.65 -26.19
N GLY A 164 -4.40 22.88 -27.20
CA GLY A 164 -4.01 22.70 -28.60
C GLY A 164 -4.61 21.50 -29.32
N ALA A 165 -5.93 21.49 -29.54
CA ALA A 165 -6.43 20.94 -30.79
C ALA A 165 -6.15 21.98 -31.91
N PRO A 166 -5.34 21.67 -32.95
CA PRO A 166 -5.22 22.56 -34.09
C PRO A 166 -6.60 22.68 -34.76
N ALA A 167 -7.03 23.93 -35.00
CA ALA A 167 -8.28 24.20 -35.71
C ALA A 167 -8.25 23.52 -37.09
N GLU A 168 -9.19 22.61 -37.33
CA GLU A 168 -9.42 22.06 -38.66
C GLU A 168 -9.84 23.21 -39.61
N PRO A 169 -9.23 23.35 -40.80
CA PRO A 169 -9.69 24.35 -41.76
C PRO A 169 -11.08 23.98 -42.27
N SER A 170 -12.03 24.93 -42.20
CA SER A 170 -13.37 24.75 -42.74
C SER A 170 -13.33 24.49 -44.26
N PRO A 171 -14.11 23.53 -44.78
CA PRO A 171 -14.25 23.36 -46.22
C PRO A 171 -15.03 24.54 -46.83
N GLY A 172 -14.50 25.07 -47.93
CA GLY A 172 -15.20 26.00 -48.81
C GLY A 172 -16.21 25.32 -49.73
#